data_AF-A0A3P7NQQ5-F1
#
_entry.id   AF-A0A3P7NQQ5-F1
#
_cell.length_a   1.000
_cell.length_b   1.000
_cell.length_c   1.000
_cell.angle_alpha   90.00
_cell.angle_beta   90.00
_cell.angle_gamma   90.00
#
_symmetry.space_group_name_H-M   'P 1'
#
loop_
_entity.id
_entity.type
_entity.pdbx_description
1 polymer ?
#
loop_
_entity_poly.entity_id
_entity_poly.type
_entity_poly.pdbx_seq_one_letter_code
_entity_poly.pdbx_strand_id
1 'polypeptide(L)'
;MKDTTKIVLQDLYYVTAMGPPGGGRNDVTPRFMRHFHAISMVPFNDDTLVRIFSTLMMTYMRTQEFSSDYISLGSTMVAATLDVYKAAMDNLLPTPAKSHYIFNLRDFSRVILGICLINKDHVEDKKTFIRLWAHEVMRVFYDRLTDDHDREWLFEFIKNSIKTSFKENFEALFGHLLFGETGQVTEETLHSLMFGDFMDPDALPEDRAYEEIKDYNLMYPIVEQCLNDYNATHKTKMNLVIFRYVLEHLSRICRVLRVPGGHALLVGVGGSGRQSLTRLAAAMAGYQTFQPEISKNYGKNEWREDVKQCLKATGGQAVETVFLITDVQIKEESFLEDVDSMLNTGEVPNLYTPEEKAEVIEMVQSAAEAAAKKGAAIDTSPLALYAMFVSRSRKNLHIVIAFSPIGETFRNRLRQFPSLINCCTIDWFMPWPEDALERVARKSLMKISIEEEMRDSAVHIFKYFHTSIMNLSEKFFRQLGRKTYVTPTSYLELISSFQRLITKKQEETMRAKMRRDYVVKA
;
A
#
# COMPACT_ATOMS: atom_id res chain seq x y z
N MET A 1 -12.31 9.91 46.86
CA MET A 1 -11.39 9.03 47.61
C MET A 1 -10.94 7.94 46.66
N LYS A 2 -9.62 7.72 46.49
CA LYS A 2 -9.14 6.54 45.75
C LYS A 2 -9.33 5.34 46.66
N ASP A 3 -10.04 4.33 46.18
CA ASP A 3 -10.17 3.04 46.85
C ASP A 3 -8.76 2.44 47.04
N THR A 4 -8.41 2.10 48.28
CA THR A 4 -7.13 1.50 48.67
C THR A 4 -7.28 0.05 49.15
N THR A 5 -8.42 -0.57 48.87
CA THR A 5 -8.65 -1.97 49.22
C THR A 5 -7.63 -2.89 48.55
N LYS A 6 -7.14 -3.87 49.31
CA LYS A 6 -6.15 -4.84 48.85
C LYS A 6 -6.82 -5.82 47.89
N ILE A 7 -6.44 -5.78 46.62
CA ILE A 7 -6.84 -6.80 45.64
C ILE A 7 -5.83 -7.96 45.74
N VAL A 8 -6.34 -9.17 45.97
CA VAL A 8 -5.54 -10.40 45.98
C VAL A 8 -5.83 -11.16 44.69
N LEU A 9 -4.81 -11.32 43.86
CA LEU A 9 -4.90 -12.10 42.62
C LEU A 9 -4.48 -13.55 42.93
N GLN A 10 -5.35 -14.51 42.64
CA GLN A 10 -5.11 -15.95 42.83
C GLN A 10 -5.12 -16.65 41.46
N ASP A 11 -4.32 -17.73 41.33
CA ASP A 11 -4.27 -18.62 40.16
C ASP A 11 -3.99 -17.94 38.80
N LEU A 12 -3.05 -16.99 38.77
CA LEU A 12 -2.61 -16.34 37.53
C LEU A 12 -1.29 -16.93 37.01
N TYR A 13 -1.25 -17.19 35.71
CA TYR A 13 -0.04 -17.50 34.95
C TYR A 13 0.26 -16.37 33.98
N TYR A 14 1.50 -15.87 33.99
CA TYR A 14 1.95 -14.82 33.07
C TYR A 14 2.90 -15.41 32.04
N VAL A 15 2.60 -15.18 30.76
CA VAL A 15 3.50 -15.44 29.63
C VAL A 15 3.70 -14.11 28.93
N THR A 16 4.96 -13.71 28.75
CA THR A 16 5.33 -12.45 28.12
C THR A 16 6.41 -12.69 27.06
N ALA A 17 6.47 -11.81 26.07
CA ALA A 17 7.48 -11.83 25.02
C ALA A 17 8.06 -10.43 24.83
N MET A 18 9.35 -10.34 24.51
CA MET A 18 10.03 -9.09 24.22
C MET A 18 11.03 -9.30 23.09
N GLY A 19 11.29 -8.24 22.32
CA GLY A 19 12.41 -8.22 21.39
C GLY A 19 13.75 -8.15 22.14
N PRO A 20 14.86 -8.61 21.55
CA PRO A 20 16.17 -8.45 22.16
C PRO A 20 16.47 -6.95 22.39
N PRO A 21 17.10 -6.59 23.51
CA PRO A 21 17.50 -5.22 23.78
C PRO A 21 18.57 -4.74 22.80
N GLY A 22 18.57 -3.44 22.51
CA GLY A 22 19.45 -2.83 21.51
C GLY A 22 18.70 -2.23 20.32
N GLY A 23 19.42 -1.49 19.46
CA GLY A 23 18.84 -0.87 18.26
C GLY A 23 17.70 0.13 18.50
N GLY A 24 17.59 0.67 19.73
CA GLY A 24 16.52 1.58 20.16
C GLY A 24 15.42 0.93 21.01
N ARG A 25 15.50 -0.38 21.29
CA ARG A 25 14.62 -1.07 22.24
C ARG A 25 15.17 -0.99 23.67
N ASN A 26 14.27 -0.75 24.63
CA ASN A 26 14.62 -0.59 26.03
C ASN A 26 14.92 -1.92 26.72
N ASP A 27 15.87 -1.89 27.65
CA ASP A 27 16.16 -3.01 28.54
C ASP A 27 15.07 -3.23 29.58
N VAL A 28 14.84 -4.50 29.94
CA VAL A 28 13.97 -4.87 31.05
C VAL A 28 14.78 -4.97 32.34
N THR A 29 14.27 -4.36 33.42
CA THR A 29 15.00 -4.34 34.70
C THR A 29 15.23 -5.75 35.25
N PRO A 30 16.42 -6.06 35.80
CA PRO A 30 16.70 -7.37 36.40
C PRO A 30 15.75 -7.75 37.55
N ARG A 31 15.24 -6.74 38.28
CA ARG A 31 14.26 -6.92 39.36
C ARG A 31 12.93 -7.50 38.84
N PHE A 32 12.53 -7.14 37.62
CA PHE A 32 11.35 -7.71 37.00
C PHE A 32 11.66 -9.11 36.44
N MET A 33 12.81 -9.26 35.77
CA MET A 33 13.23 -10.53 35.16
C MET A 33 13.37 -11.69 36.16
N ARG A 34 13.70 -11.43 37.43
CA ARG A 34 13.80 -12.48 38.47
C ARG A 34 12.52 -13.29 38.67
N HIS A 35 11.36 -12.75 38.25
CA HIS A 35 10.06 -13.40 38.39
C HIS A 35 9.70 -14.29 37.19
N PHE A 36 10.52 -14.31 36.14
CA PHE A 36 10.26 -15.01 34.89
C PHE A 36 11.41 -15.94 34.51
N HIS A 37 11.09 -17.04 33.84
CA HIS A 37 12.07 -17.82 33.10
C HIS A 37 12.22 -17.23 31.69
N ALA A 38 13.42 -16.80 31.34
CA ALA A 38 13.70 -16.27 30.00
C ALA A 38 14.01 -17.42 29.04
N ILE A 39 13.19 -17.58 28.01
CA ILE A 39 13.42 -18.52 26.90
C ILE A 39 13.75 -17.69 25.66
N SER A 40 14.93 -17.90 25.08
CA SER A 40 15.33 -17.21 23.86
C SER A 40 14.78 -17.92 22.64
N MET A 41 14.02 -17.22 21.80
CA MET A 41 13.60 -17.72 20.50
C MET A 41 14.62 -17.31 19.44
N VAL A 42 15.28 -18.32 18.86
CA VAL A 42 16.17 -18.11 17.72
C VAL A 42 15.38 -18.08 16.41
N PRO A 43 15.86 -17.36 15.38
CA PRO A 43 15.28 -17.43 14.05
C PRO A 43 15.22 -18.87 13.54
N PHE A 44 14.18 -19.20 12.76
CA PHE A 44 14.06 -20.51 12.13
C PHE A 44 15.23 -20.75 11.18
N ASN A 45 15.73 -21.99 11.16
CA ASN A 45 16.69 -22.40 10.14
C ASN A 45 16.00 -22.56 8.78
N ASP A 46 16.81 -22.60 7.73
CA ASP A 46 16.38 -22.72 6.34
C ASP A 46 15.45 -23.90 6.12
N ASP A 47 15.83 -25.08 6.62
CA ASP A 47 15.05 -26.31 6.45
C ASP A 47 13.64 -26.17 7.03
N THR A 48 13.51 -25.51 8.19
CA THR A 48 12.22 -25.25 8.82
C THR A 48 11.39 -24.27 7.99
N LEU A 49 12.00 -23.20 7.48
CA LEU A 49 11.34 -22.22 6.62
C LEU A 49 10.83 -22.89 5.33
N VAL A 50 11.70 -23.62 4.63
CA VAL A 50 11.33 -24.36 3.41
C VAL A 50 10.19 -25.33 3.70
N ARG A 51 10.25 -26.08 4.81
CA ARG A 51 9.21 -27.04 5.17
C ARG A 51 7.86 -26.36 5.43
N ILE A 52 7.83 -25.27 6.19
CA ILE A 52 6.60 -24.54 6.51
C ILE A 52 5.94 -24.02 5.24
N PHE A 53 6.67 -23.26 4.43
CA PHE A 53 6.10 -22.62 3.24
C PHE A 53 5.85 -23.60 2.09
N SER A 54 6.65 -24.66 1.95
CA SER A 54 6.37 -25.73 0.98
C SER A 54 5.10 -26.48 1.35
N THR A 55 4.85 -26.71 2.65
CA THR A 55 3.61 -27.35 3.11
C THR A 55 2.41 -26.47 2.81
N LEU A 56 2.52 -25.16 3.05
CA LEU A 56 1.47 -24.18 2.73
C LEU A 56 1.17 -24.17 1.22
N MET A 57 2.22 -24.04 0.39
CA MET A 57 2.08 -24.01 -1.07
C MET A 57 1.50 -25.31 -1.62
N MET A 58 1.95 -26.46 -1.10
CA MET A 58 1.42 -27.77 -1.49
C MET A 58 -0.05 -27.92 -1.10
N THR A 59 -0.43 -27.47 0.10
CA THR A 59 -1.83 -27.54 0.56
C THR A 59 -2.73 -26.69 -0.33
N TYR A 60 -2.29 -25.46 -0.65
CA TYR A 60 -2.97 -24.58 -1.59
C TYR A 60 -3.15 -25.23 -2.96
N MET A 61 -2.05 -25.69 -3.57
CA MET A 61 -2.07 -26.27 -4.91
C MET A 61 -2.92 -27.54 -5.00
N ARG A 62 -2.95 -28.38 -3.96
CA ARG A 62 -3.83 -29.55 -3.91
C ARG A 62 -5.30 -29.16 -3.77
N THR A 63 -5.59 -28.13 -2.99
CA THR A 63 -6.98 -27.64 -2.78
C THR A 63 -7.56 -27.08 -4.07
N GLN A 64 -6.72 -26.43 -4.88
CA GLN A 64 -7.05 -25.92 -6.22
C GLN A 64 -6.90 -26.98 -7.33
N GLU A 65 -6.62 -28.24 -6.98
CA GLU A 65 -6.48 -29.35 -7.92
C GLU A 65 -5.44 -29.14 -9.05
N PHE A 66 -4.33 -28.46 -8.75
CA PHE A 66 -3.22 -28.34 -9.69
C PHE A 66 -2.54 -29.70 -9.93
N SER A 67 -1.95 -29.90 -11.12
CA SER A 67 -1.22 -31.13 -11.44
C SER A 67 0.08 -31.24 -10.64
N SER A 68 0.64 -32.46 -10.58
CA SER A 68 1.90 -32.75 -9.87
C SER A 68 3.07 -31.86 -10.30
N ASP A 69 3.09 -31.46 -11.57
CA ASP A 69 4.11 -30.59 -12.11
C ASP A 69 4.10 -29.21 -11.48
N TYR A 70 2.92 -28.62 -11.28
CA TYR A 70 2.79 -27.34 -10.60
C TYR A 70 3.15 -27.46 -9.12
N ILE A 71 2.83 -28.58 -8.47
CA ILE A 71 3.24 -28.84 -7.07
C ILE A 71 4.77 -28.80 -6.96
N SER A 72 5.50 -29.42 -7.90
CA SER A 72 6.96 -29.36 -7.93
C SER A 72 7.48 -27.93 -8.17
N LEU A 73 6.83 -27.18 -9.07
CA LEU A 73 7.14 -25.77 -9.32
C LEU A 73 6.94 -24.93 -8.06
N GLY A 74 5.88 -25.17 -7.28
CA GLY A 74 5.63 -24.49 -6.01
C GLY A 74 6.75 -24.68 -5.00
N SER A 75 7.32 -25.89 -4.89
CA SER A 75 8.51 -26.13 -4.06
C SER A 75 9.73 -25.35 -4.55
N THR A 76 9.95 -25.28 -5.87
CA THR A 76 11.02 -24.45 -6.47
C THR A 76 10.82 -22.96 -6.16
N MET A 77 9.58 -22.46 -6.23
CA MET A 77 9.26 -21.06 -5.89
C MET A 77 9.58 -20.75 -4.43
N VAL A 78 9.25 -21.65 -3.50
CA VAL A 78 9.58 -21.48 -2.07
C VAL A 78 11.09 -21.41 -1.85
N ALA A 79 11.86 -22.28 -2.51
CA ALA A 79 13.32 -22.25 -2.44
C ALA A 79 13.90 -20.94 -3.02
N ALA A 80 13.44 -20.53 -4.21
CA ALA A 80 13.88 -19.27 -4.82
C ALA A 80 13.53 -18.05 -3.96
N THR A 81 12.35 -18.03 -3.33
CA THR A 81 11.96 -16.96 -2.39
C THR A 81 12.86 -16.93 -1.15
N LEU A 82 13.34 -18.08 -0.67
CA LEU A 82 14.31 -18.13 0.43
C LEU A 82 15.64 -17.51 0.04
N ASP A 83 16.13 -17.80 -1.16
CA ASP A 83 17.38 -17.23 -1.66
C ASP A 83 17.27 -15.69 -1.78
N VAL A 84 16.16 -15.18 -2.33
CA VAL A 84 15.87 -13.74 -2.40
C VAL A 84 15.81 -13.14 -1.00
N TYR A 85 15.08 -13.76 -0.07
CA TYR A 85 14.92 -13.26 1.30
C TYR A 85 16.26 -13.14 2.03
N LYS A 86 17.13 -14.15 1.90
CA LYS A 86 18.47 -14.13 2.50
C LYS A 86 19.36 -13.08 1.87
N ALA A 87 19.40 -13.05 0.54
CA ALA A 87 20.20 -12.08 -0.19
C ALA A 87 19.76 -10.65 0.15
N ALA A 88 18.46 -10.39 0.29
CA ALA A 88 17.93 -9.10 0.72
C ALA A 88 18.37 -8.75 2.15
N MET A 89 18.31 -9.68 3.10
CA MET A 89 18.78 -9.43 4.47
C MET A 89 20.28 -9.12 4.55
N ASP A 90 21.10 -9.75 3.72
CA ASP A 90 22.55 -9.59 3.76
C ASP A 90 23.03 -8.32 3.03
N ASN A 91 22.37 -7.96 1.92
CA ASN A 91 22.82 -6.87 1.04
C ASN A 91 22.05 -5.55 1.27
N LEU A 92 20.77 -5.61 1.68
CA LEU A 92 19.91 -4.43 1.81
C LEU A 92 19.78 -4.01 3.28
N LEU A 93 20.89 -3.56 3.86
CA LEU A 93 20.96 -3.21 5.28
C LEU A 93 20.31 -1.85 5.60
N PRO A 94 19.66 -1.72 6.78
CA PRO A 94 19.06 -0.45 7.20
C PRO A 94 20.13 0.58 7.54
N THR A 95 20.02 1.76 6.93
CA THR A 95 20.83 2.95 7.24
C THR A 95 19.95 4.08 7.76
N PRO A 96 20.50 5.16 8.36
CA PRO A 96 19.69 6.33 8.72
C PRO A 96 18.91 6.94 7.55
N ALA A 97 19.43 6.81 6.31
CA ALA A 97 18.73 7.23 5.10
C ALA A 97 17.65 6.22 4.67
N LYS A 98 17.91 4.91 4.84
CA LYS A 98 17.08 3.78 4.41
C LYS A 98 16.54 2.99 5.61
N SER A 99 15.96 3.65 6.60
CA SER A 99 15.56 3.02 7.88
C SER A 99 14.44 2.00 7.77
N HIS A 100 13.75 1.98 6.63
CA HIS A 100 12.65 1.07 6.31
C HIS A 100 13.13 -0.23 5.65
N TYR A 101 14.43 -0.38 5.38
CA TYR A 101 15.05 -1.61 4.84
C TYR A 101 15.20 -2.65 5.96
N ILE A 102 14.08 -3.06 6.53
CA ILE A 102 14.01 -4.12 7.55
C ILE A 102 13.17 -5.22 6.96
N PHE A 103 13.78 -6.37 6.70
CA PHE A 103 13.11 -7.54 6.16
C PHE A 103 12.90 -8.58 7.26
N ASN A 104 11.71 -9.16 7.29
CA ASN A 104 11.34 -10.17 8.28
C ASN A 104 10.55 -11.33 7.65
N LEU A 105 10.22 -12.34 8.45
CA LEU A 105 9.51 -13.53 8.00
C LEU A 105 8.13 -13.22 7.35
N ARG A 106 7.50 -12.10 7.70
CA ARG A 106 6.23 -11.68 7.08
C ARG A 106 6.44 -11.29 5.62
N ASP A 107 7.61 -10.80 5.24
CA ASP A 107 7.92 -10.49 3.84
C ASP A 107 7.99 -11.76 3.00
N PHE A 108 8.65 -12.81 3.51
CA PHE A 108 8.60 -14.14 2.91
C PHE A 108 7.14 -14.61 2.77
N SER A 109 6.36 -14.53 3.85
CA SER A 109 4.96 -14.95 3.84
C SER A 109 4.12 -14.15 2.84
N ARG A 110 4.37 -12.85 2.65
CA ARG A 110 3.63 -12.00 1.70
C ARG A 110 3.85 -12.43 0.26
N VAL A 111 5.06 -12.86 -0.10
CA VAL A 111 5.34 -13.40 -1.45
C VAL A 111 4.54 -14.68 -1.68
N ILE A 112 4.62 -15.64 -0.76
CA ILE A 112 3.91 -16.92 -0.91
C ILE A 112 2.40 -16.73 -0.90
N LEU A 113 1.86 -15.92 0.02
CA LEU A 113 0.42 -15.64 0.08
C LEU A 113 -0.06 -14.85 -1.15
N GLY A 114 0.77 -13.98 -1.73
CA GLY A 114 0.48 -13.28 -2.97
C GLY A 114 0.39 -14.25 -4.16
N ILE A 115 1.29 -15.24 -4.23
CA ILE A 115 1.21 -16.31 -5.22
C ILE A 115 -0.08 -17.13 -5.05
N CYS A 116 -0.52 -17.35 -3.81
CA CYS A 116 -1.76 -18.08 -3.51
C CYS A 116 -3.05 -17.30 -3.85
N LEU A 117 -2.96 -16.10 -4.45
CA LEU A 117 -4.13 -15.37 -4.94
C LEU A 117 -4.61 -15.85 -6.31
N ILE A 118 -3.75 -16.47 -7.13
CA ILE A 118 -4.10 -16.87 -8.50
C ILE A 118 -4.90 -18.18 -8.51
N ASN A 119 -6.07 -18.17 -9.15
CA ASN A 119 -6.89 -19.36 -9.31
C ASN A 119 -6.39 -20.24 -10.48
N LYS A 120 -6.56 -21.55 -10.38
CA LYS A 120 -6.11 -22.52 -11.41
C LYS A 120 -6.66 -22.21 -12.81
N ASP A 121 -7.92 -21.80 -12.89
CA ASP A 121 -8.59 -21.54 -14.18
C ASP A 121 -8.02 -20.34 -14.94
N HIS A 122 -7.27 -19.47 -14.25
CA HIS A 122 -6.64 -18.27 -14.81
C HIS A 122 -5.14 -18.46 -15.04
N VAL A 123 -4.64 -19.70 -14.95
CA VAL A 123 -3.26 -20.05 -15.26
C VAL A 123 -3.20 -20.73 -16.62
N GLU A 124 -2.65 -20.02 -17.61
CA GLU A 124 -2.48 -20.58 -18.96
C GLU A 124 -1.35 -21.60 -19.03
N ASP A 125 -0.22 -21.31 -18.36
CA ASP A 125 0.99 -22.13 -18.43
C ASP A 125 1.89 -22.00 -17.19
N LYS A 126 2.91 -22.85 -17.11
CA LYS A 126 3.92 -22.79 -16.03
C LYS A 126 4.67 -21.45 -16.00
N LYS A 127 4.82 -20.80 -17.15
CA LYS A 127 5.52 -19.50 -17.26
C LYS A 127 4.76 -18.40 -16.54
N THR A 128 3.42 -18.43 -16.58
CA THR A 128 2.55 -17.52 -15.81
C THR A 128 2.87 -17.56 -14.32
N PHE A 129 3.10 -18.75 -13.74
CA PHE A 129 3.53 -18.87 -12.34
C PHE A 129 4.91 -18.26 -12.08
N ILE A 130 5.86 -18.42 -13.00
CA ILE A 130 7.21 -17.86 -12.84
C ILE A 130 7.16 -16.32 -12.95
N ARG A 131 6.32 -15.78 -13.84
CA ARG A 131 6.04 -14.35 -13.92
C ARG A 131 5.36 -13.84 -12.65
N LEU A 132 4.38 -14.57 -12.12
CA LEU A 132 3.72 -14.24 -10.85
C LEU A 132 4.73 -14.22 -9.68
N TRP A 133 5.64 -15.20 -9.62
CA TRP A 133 6.71 -15.19 -8.60
C TRP A 133 7.56 -13.92 -8.69
N ALA A 134 8.01 -13.56 -9.89
CA ALA A 134 8.78 -12.35 -10.10
C ALA A 134 7.98 -11.09 -9.72
N HIS A 135 6.70 -11.03 -10.09
CA HIS A 135 5.80 -9.95 -9.69
C HIS A 135 5.71 -9.83 -8.15
N GLU A 136 5.44 -10.91 -7.44
CA GLU A 136 5.29 -10.88 -5.99
C GLU A 136 6.60 -10.52 -5.26
N VAL A 137 7.75 -10.95 -5.79
CA VAL A 137 9.06 -10.51 -5.28
C VAL A 137 9.22 -8.99 -5.46
N MET A 138 8.86 -8.45 -6.63
CA MET A 138 8.91 -7.01 -6.87
C MET A 138 7.97 -6.24 -5.91
N ARG A 139 6.73 -6.70 -5.73
CA ARG A 139 5.76 -6.02 -4.86
C ARG A 139 6.17 -6.00 -3.38
N VAL A 140 6.91 -7.00 -2.92
CA VAL A 140 7.31 -7.11 -1.50
C VAL A 140 8.67 -6.48 -1.21
N PHE A 141 9.66 -6.70 -2.09
CA PHE A 141 11.05 -6.28 -1.88
C PHE A 141 11.39 -5.03 -2.71
N TYR A 142 11.09 -5.02 -4.00
CA TYR A 142 11.51 -3.95 -4.91
C TYR A 142 10.80 -2.63 -4.61
N ASP A 143 9.48 -2.66 -4.40
CA ASP A 143 8.68 -1.45 -4.16
C ASP A 143 9.07 -0.70 -2.86
N ARG A 144 9.83 -1.38 -1.97
CA ARG A 144 10.40 -0.82 -0.74
C ARG A 144 11.69 -0.02 -1.01
N LEU A 145 12.38 -0.26 -2.12
CA LEU A 145 13.70 0.30 -2.41
C LEU A 145 13.60 1.72 -2.94
N THR A 146 14.52 2.57 -2.48
CA THR A 146 14.58 3.98 -2.86
C THR A 146 15.81 4.36 -3.68
N ASP A 147 16.81 3.48 -3.72
CA ASP A 147 18.10 3.72 -4.36
C ASP A 147 18.23 2.87 -5.62
N ASP A 148 18.69 3.48 -6.70
CA ASP A 148 18.71 2.84 -8.01
C ASP A 148 19.72 1.68 -8.06
N HIS A 149 20.83 1.78 -7.30
CA HIS A 149 21.78 0.68 -7.18
C HIS A 149 21.17 -0.57 -6.52
N ASP A 150 20.37 -0.39 -5.46
CA ASP A 150 19.71 -1.51 -4.79
C ASP A 150 18.63 -2.14 -5.69
N ARG A 151 17.95 -1.32 -6.50
CA ARG A 151 16.93 -1.76 -7.46
C ARG A 151 17.53 -2.58 -8.58
N GLU A 152 18.61 -2.09 -9.19
CA GLU A 152 19.36 -2.79 -10.23
C GLU A 152 19.90 -4.12 -9.69
N TRP A 153 20.46 -4.14 -8.48
CA TRP A 153 20.91 -5.36 -7.82
C TRP A 153 19.79 -6.40 -7.69
N LEU A 154 18.61 -5.99 -7.21
CA LEU A 154 17.49 -6.90 -7.03
C LEU A 154 16.96 -7.41 -8.38
N PHE A 155 16.88 -6.52 -9.38
CA PHE A 155 16.49 -6.89 -10.74
C PHE A 155 17.41 -7.98 -11.32
N GLU A 156 18.73 -7.79 -11.22
CA GLU A 156 19.71 -8.79 -11.66
C GLU A 156 19.65 -10.07 -10.83
N PHE A 157 19.35 -9.98 -9.53
CA PHE A 157 19.16 -11.16 -8.68
C PHE A 157 17.94 -11.99 -9.11
N ILE A 158 16.81 -11.34 -9.42
CA ILE A 158 15.60 -12.00 -9.95
C ILE A 158 15.92 -12.66 -11.30
N LYS A 159 16.59 -11.94 -12.21
CA LYS A 159 17.00 -12.44 -13.52
C LYS A 159 17.85 -13.71 -13.40
N ASN A 160 18.84 -13.69 -12.51
CA ASN A 160 19.69 -14.85 -12.24
C ASN A 160 18.91 -16.01 -11.59
N SER A 161 18.03 -15.72 -10.63
CA SER A 161 17.19 -16.74 -9.98
C SER A 161 16.25 -17.45 -10.95
N ILE A 162 15.69 -16.74 -11.93
CA ILE A 162 14.86 -17.33 -13.01
C ILE A 162 15.68 -18.31 -13.84
N LYS A 163 16.91 -17.93 -14.18
CA LYS A 163 17.83 -18.78 -14.96
C LYS A 163 18.31 -20.00 -14.18
N THR A 164 18.64 -19.86 -12.90
CA THR A 164 19.23 -20.95 -12.09
C THR A 164 18.17 -21.90 -11.53
N SER A 165 17.15 -21.35 -10.86
CA SER A 165 16.15 -22.13 -10.12
C SER A 165 15.06 -22.68 -11.02
N PHE A 166 14.59 -21.87 -11.97
CA PHE A 166 13.49 -22.26 -12.88
C PHE A 166 13.98 -22.77 -14.23
N LYS A 167 15.27 -22.58 -14.56
CA LYS A 167 15.90 -22.99 -15.83
C LYS A 167 15.21 -22.40 -17.06
N GLU A 168 14.60 -21.22 -16.91
CA GLU A 168 13.93 -20.49 -17.98
C GLU A 168 14.80 -19.32 -18.48
N ASN A 169 14.58 -18.92 -19.72
CA ASN A 169 15.24 -17.75 -20.28
C ASN A 169 14.44 -16.48 -19.93
N PHE A 170 15.07 -15.55 -19.21
CA PHE A 170 14.44 -14.30 -18.75
C PHE A 170 13.87 -13.46 -19.90
N GLU A 171 14.63 -13.26 -20.97
CA GLU A 171 14.20 -12.45 -22.12
C GLU A 171 13.02 -13.11 -22.85
N ALA A 172 13.02 -14.44 -22.96
CA ALA A 172 11.91 -15.17 -23.57
C ALA A 172 10.65 -15.17 -22.69
N LEU A 173 10.81 -15.14 -21.36
CA LEU A 173 9.72 -15.16 -20.40
C LEU A 173 8.94 -13.82 -20.40
N PHE A 174 9.68 -12.71 -20.46
CA PHE A 174 9.13 -11.35 -20.38
C PHE A 174 9.10 -10.61 -21.71
N GLY A 175 9.48 -11.25 -22.83
CA GLY A 175 9.55 -10.60 -24.14
C GLY A 175 8.21 -10.04 -24.64
N HIS A 176 7.08 -10.55 -24.15
CA HIS A 176 5.75 -10.00 -24.48
C HIS A 176 5.54 -8.57 -23.90
N LEU A 177 6.25 -8.21 -22.84
CA LEU A 177 6.20 -6.88 -22.22
C LEU A 177 6.90 -5.79 -23.06
N LEU A 178 7.63 -6.17 -24.11
CA LEU A 178 8.27 -5.21 -25.03
C LEU A 178 7.28 -4.61 -26.05
N PHE A 179 6.02 -5.08 -26.10
CA PHE A 179 4.99 -4.58 -27.02
C PHE A 179 5.42 -4.47 -28.50
N GLY A 180 6.31 -5.37 -28.94
CA GLY A 180 6.82 -5.38 -30.32
C GLY A 180 8.06 -4.53 -30.56
N GLU A 181 8.60 -3.87 -29.54
CA GLU A 181 9.90 -3.19 -29.61
C GLU A 181 11.04 -4.21 -29.61
N THR A 182 12.03 -4.01 -30.49
CA THR A 182 13.24 -4.84 -30.50
C THR A 182 14.19 -4.37 -29.40
N GLY A 183 14.32 -5.13 -28.32
CA GLY A 183 15.16 -4.75 -27.18
C GLY A 183 15.38 -5.87 -26.18
N GLN A 184 16.15 -5.57 -25.12
CA GLN A 184 16.28 -6.41 -23.94
C GLN A 184 15.26 -5.97 -22.89
N VAL A 185 14.77 -6.91 -22.09
CA VAL A 185 13.88 -6.63 -20.97
C VAL A 185 14.68 -5.89 -19.90
N THR A 186 14.31 -4.63 -19.65
CA THR A 186 14.92 -3.78 -18.61
C THR A 186 14.07 -3.77 -17.34
N GLU A 187 14.60 -3.15 -16.28
CA GLU A 187 13.84 -2.83 -15.07
C GLU A 187 12.53 -2.08 -15.38
N GLU A 188 12.58 -1.10 -16.30
CA GLU A 188 11.41 -0.33 -16.73
C GLU A 188 10.40 -1.18 -17.49
N THR A 189 10.85 -2.14 -18.30
CA THR A 189 9.94 -3.10 -18.95
C THR A 189 9.26 -3.99 -17.92
N LEU A 190 9.98 -4.41 -16.87
CA LEU A 190 9.42 -5.28 -15.83
C LEU A 190 8.35 -4.56 -14.99
N HIS A 191 8.37 -3.24 -14.91
CA HIS A 191 7.28 -2.45 -14.30
C HIS A 191 5.93 -2.63 -15.01
N SER A 192 5.92 -3.01 -16.29
CA SER A 192 4.69 -3.35 -17.02
C SER A 192 4.10 -4.71 -16.62
N LEU A 193 4.83 -5.54 -15.87
CA LEU A 193 4.30 -6.77 -15.32
C LEU A 193 3.32 -6.42 -14.18
N MET A 194 2.03 -6.58 -14.46
CA MET A 194 0.97 -6.29 -13.51
C MET A 194 0.02 -7.48 -13.38
N PHE A 195 -0.35 -7.77 -12.15
CA PHE A 195 -1.42 -8.71 -11.82
C PHE A 195 -2.52 -7.96 -11.06
N GLY A 196 -3.77 -8.27 -11.36
CA GLY A 196 -4.92 -7.59 -10.78
C GLY A 196 -6.21 -8.38 -10.92
N ASP A 197 -7.24 -7.97 -10.17
CA ASP A 197 -8.57 -8.58 -10.15
C ASP A 197 -9.67 -7.64 -10.64
N PHE A 198 -9.29 -6.44 -11.10
CA PHE A 198 -10.21 -5.36 -11.44
C PHE A 198 -10.45 -5.21 -12.96
N MET A 199 -10.02 -6.19 -13.76
CA MET A 199 -10.20 -6.14 -15.21
C MET A 199 -11.67 -6.34 -15.64
N ASP A 200 -12.47 -7.01 -14.81
CA ASP A 200 -13.91 -7.11 -14.96
C ASP A 200 -14.62 -6.25 -13.89
N PRO A 201 -15.02 -5.00 -14.24
CA PRO A 201 -15.69 -4.12 -13.30
C PRO A 201 -17.12 -4.58 -12.97
N ASP A 202 -17.77 -5.34 -13.86
CA ASP A 202 -19.16 -5.80 -13.72
C ASP A 202 -19.26 -7.07 -12.86
N ALA A 203 -18.17 -7.84 -12.76
CA ALA A 203 -18.08 -8.97 -11.86
C ALA A 203 -18.20 -8.56 -10.38
N LEU A 204 -18.93 -9.37 -9.61
CA LEU A 204 -19.00 -9.24 -8.15
C LEU A 204 -17.60 -9.41 -7.54
N PRO A 205 -17.25 -8.71 -6.45
CA PRO A 205 -15.91 -8.80 -5.84
C PRO A 205 -15.44 -10.23 -5.50
N GLU A 206 -16.39 -11.12 -5.22
CA GLU A 206 -16.16 -12.54 -4.92
C GLU A 206 -15.83 -13.39 -6.16
N ASP A 207 -16.32 -12.99 -7.33
CA ASP A 207 -16.09 -13.69 -8.62
C ASP A 207 -14.84 -13.17 -9.34
N ARG A 208 -14.29 -12.03 -8.92
CA ARG A 208 -13.09 -11.44 -9.50
C ARG A 208 -11.87 -12.32 -9.26
N ALA A 209 -11.18 -12.65 -10.35
CA ALA A 209 -9.99 -13.47 -10.33
C ALA A 209 -8.72 -12.62 -10.41
N TYR A 210 -7.72 -12.97 -9.60
CA TYR A 210 -6.40 -12.34 -9.67
C TYR A 210 -5.62 -12.95 -10.84
N GLU A 211 -5.38 -12.17 -11.89
CA GLU A 211 -4.80 -12.66 -13.14
C GLU A 211 -3.74 -11.71 -13.72
N GLU A 212 -2.98 -12.21 -14.69
CA GLU A 212 -1.95 -11.42 -15.38
C GLU A 212 -2.58 -10.47 -16.40
N ILE A 213 -2.27 -9.18 -16.27
CA ILE A 213 -2.73 -8.16 -17.21
C ILE A 213 -1.72 -8.11 -18.36
N LYS A 214 -2.04 -8.80 -19.46
CA LYS A 214 -1.16 -8.91 -20.65
C LYS A 214 -0.90 -7.57 -21.34
N ASP A 215 -1.89 -6.69 -21.33
CA ASP A 215 -1.79 -5.36 -21.90
C ASP A 215 -2.35 -4.32 -20.91
N TYR A 216 -1.45 -3.53 -20.32
CA TYR A 216 -1.83 -2.48 -19.39
C TYR A 216 -2.64 -1.36 -20.08
N ASN A 217 -2.64 -1.27 -21.41
CA ASN A 217 -3.47 -0.29 -22.13
C ASN A 217 -4.96 -0.57 -21.94
N LEU A 218 -5.35 -1.82 -21.70
CA LEU A 218 -6.73 -2.20 -21.41
C LEU A 218 -7.20 -1.69 -20.04
N MET A 219 -6.28 -1.35 -19.13
CA MET A 219 -6.62 -0.81 -17.82
C MET A 219 -7.12 0.64 -17.88
N TYR A 220 -6.67 1.44 -18.86
CA TYR A 220 -7.08 2.85 -18.96
C TYR A 220 -8.59 3.05 -19.00
N PRO A 221 -9.36 2.44 -19.93
CA PRO A 221 -10.80 2.65 -20.01
C PRO A 221 -11.51 2.18 -18.73
N ILE A 222 -11.06 1.07 -18.13
CA ILE A 222 -11.64 0.51 -16.90
C ILE A 222 -11.46 1.48 -15.73
N VAL A 223 -10.22 1.96 -15.53
CA VAL A 223 -9.91 2.89 -14.44
C VAL A 223 -10.62 4.24 -14.64
N GLU A 224 -10.74 4.71 -15.88
CA GLU A 224 -11.52 5.92 -16.20
C GLU A 224 -13.01 5.75 -15.92
N GLN A 225 -13.60 4.59 -16.25
CA GLN A 225 -14.98 4.27 -15.91
C GLN A 225 -15.18 4.27 -14.39
N CYS A 226 -14.37 3.53 -13.64
CA CYS A 226 -14.43 3.49 -12.17
C CYS A 226 -14.27 4.88 -11.54
N LEU A 227 -13.40 5.73 -12.09
CA LEU A 227 -13.24 7.11 -11.64
C LEU A 227 -14.50 7.96 -11.89
N ASN A 228 -15.15 7.77 -13.03
CA ASN A 228 -16.40 8.47 -13.36
C ASN A 228 -17.54 8.03 -12.43
N ASP A 229 -17.65 6.74 -12.16
CA ASP A 229 -18.67 6.17 -11.25
C ASP A 229 -18.46 6.65 -9.81
N TYR A 230 -17.21 6.70 -9.36
CA TYR A 230 -16.86 7.33 -8.08
C TYR A 230 -17.31 8.80 -8.04
N ASN A 231 -17.02 9.57 -9.08
CA ASN A 231 -17.36 10.98 -9.17
C ASN A 231 -18.86 11.26 -9.32
N ALA A 232 -19.64 10.27 -9.78
CA ALA A 232 -21.09 10.34 -9.85
C ALA A 232 -21.76 10.07 -8.51
N THR A 233 -21.20 9.16 -7.71
CA THR A 233 -21.73 8.75 -6.40
C THR A 233 -21.30 9.66 -5.25
N HIS A 234 -20.11 10.26 -5.33
CA HIS A 234 -19.53 11.06 -4.26
C HIS A 234 -19.64 12.57 -4.50
N LYS A 235 -19.92 13.33 -3.42
CA LYS A 235 -19.97 14.80 -3.47
C LYS A 235 -18.61 15.42 -3.81
N THR A 236 -17.54 14.85 -3.27
CA THR A 236 -16.15 15.30 -3.46
C THR A 236 -15.52 14.60 -4.66
N LYS A 237 -15.55 15.27 -5.81
CA LYS A 237 -15.01 14.73 -7.06
C LYS A 237 -13.48 14.67 -7.05
N MET A 238 -12.93 13.56 -7.51
CA MET A 238 -11.52 13.34 -7.78
C MET A 238 -11.20 13.69 -9.24
N ASN A 239 -10.37 14.73 -9.43
CA ASN A 239 -9.85 15.11 -10.74
C ASN A 239 -8.49 14.45 -10.96
N LEU A 240 -8.50 13.16 -11.31
CA LEU A 240 -7.27 12.40 -11.60
C LEU A 240 -6.99 12.35 -13.10
N VAL A 241 -5.71 12.45 -13.43
CA VAL A 241 -5.19 12.16 -14.77
C VAL A 241 -4.65 10.73 -14.72
N ILE A 242 -5.16 9.84 -15.57
CA ILE A 242 -4.72 8.45 -15.63
C ILE A 242 -3.55 8.36 -16.60
N PHE A 243 -2.43 7.83 -16.12
CA PHE A 243 -1.20 7.55 -16.86
C PHE A 243 -0.50 6.34 -16.23
N ARG A 244 0.55 5.83 -16.87
CA ARG A 244 1.19 4.57 -16.51
C ARG A 244 1.56 4.48 -15.02
N TYR A 245 2.25 5.49 -14.49
CA TYR A 245 2.60 5.57 -13.06
C TYR A 245 1.37 5.46 -12.12
N VAL A 246 0.23 6.05 -12.50
CA VAL A 246 -1.02 5.92 -11.72
C VAL A 246 -1.53 4.49 -11.75
N LEU A 247 -1.49 3.82 -12.91
CA LEU A 247 -1.91 2.43 -13.06
C LEU A 247 -1.03 1.48 -12.24
N GLU A 248 0.29 1.70 -12.25
CA GLU A 248 1.25 0.91 -11.48
C GLU A 248 1.00 1.02 -9.96
N HIS A 249 0.84 2.23 -9.43
CA HIS A 249 0.57 2.39 -8.00
C HIS A 249 -0.84 1.94 -7.62
N LEU A 250 -1.82 2.11 -8.52
CA LEU A 250 -3.17 1.63 -8.29
C LEU A 250 -3.20 0.09 -8.21
N SER A 251 -2.52 -0.61 -9.11
CA SER A 251 -2.47 -2.08 -9.08
C SER A 251 -1.78 -2.61 -7.82
N ARG A 252 -0.73 -1.94 -7.33
CA ARG A 252 -0.09 -2.23 -6.03
C ARG A 252 -1.07 -2.11 -4.87
N ILE A 253 -1.85 -1.03 -4.82
CA ILE A 253 -2.84 -0.82 -3.75
C ILE A 253 -3.94 -1.87 -3.85
N CYS A 254 -4.49 -2.14 -5.03
CA CYS A 254 -5.50 -3.19 -5.24
C CYS A 254 -4.99 -4.56 -4.78
N ARG A 255 -3.74 -4.92 -5.12
CA ARG A 255 -3.09 -6.16 -4.65
C ARG A 255 -3.02 -6.22 -3.12
N VAL A 256 -2.70 -5.12 -2.45
CA VAL A 256 -2.67 -5.08 -0.97
C VAL A 256 -4.07 -5.24 -0.37
N LEU A 257 -5.09 -4.62 -0.97
CA LEU A 257 -6.50 -4.75 -0.54
C LEU A 257 -7.07 -6.14 -0.76
N ARG A 258 -6.57 -6.88 -1.76
CA ARG A 258 -7.00 -8.27 -2.02
C ARG A 258 -6.44 -9.26 -1.01
N VAL A 259 -5.28 -8.99 -0.42
CA VAL A 259 -4.68 -9.85 0.60
C VAL A 259 -5.39 -9.63 1.94
N PRO A 260 -5.99 -10.67 2.57
CA PRO A 260 -6.62 -10.53 3.89
C PRO A 260 -5.63 -10.03 4.94
N GLY A 261 -6.01 -8.99 5.70
CA GLY A 261 -5.09 -8.34 6.64
C GLY A 261 -3.93 -7.59 5.96
N GLY A 262 -4.07 -7.26 4.68
CA GLY A 262 -3.11 -6.47 3.92
C GLY A 262 -3.20 -4.99 4.30
N HIS A 263 -2.13 -4.47 4.88
CA HIS A 263 -1.98 -3.04 5.17
C HIS A 263 -0.95 -2.40 4.24
N ALA A 264 -1.06 -1.11 3.98
CA ALA A 264 -0.15 -0.38 3.08
C ALA A 264 0.45 0.86 3.75
N LEU A 265 1.73 1.09 3.52
CA LEU A 265 2.43 2.33 3.88
C LEU A 265 2.86 3.01 2.57
N LEU A 266 2.11 4.02 2.17
CA LEU A 266 2.36 4.78 0.94
C LEU A 266 3.25 5.98 1.24
N VAL A 267 4.49 5.92 0.79
CA VAL A 267 5.50 6.94 1.09
C VAL A 267 5.73 7.79 -0.16
N GLY A 268 5.57 9.10 -0.04
CA GLY A 268 5.79 9.99 -1.19
C GLY A 268 5.65 11.46 -0.84
N VAL A 269 6.12 12.32 -1.73
CA VAL A 269 5.97 13.78 -1.56
C VAL A 269 4.50 14.21 -1.71
N GLY A 270 4.19 15.45 -1.31
CA GLY A 270 2.84 16.02 -1.49
C GLY A 270 2.44 16.04 -2.97
N GLY A 271 1.17 15.73 -3.26
CA GLY A 271 0.63 15.74 -4.62
C GLY A 271 0.91 14.50 -5.47
N SER A 272 1.61 13.50 -4.93
CA SER A 272 1.91 12.22 -5.62
C SER A 272 0.70 11.35 -5.96
N GLY A 273 -0.48 11.63 -5.38
CA GLY A 273 -1.72 10.90 -5.66
C GLY A 273 -2.10 9.83 -4.63
N ARG A 274 -1.26 9.56 -3.61
CA ARG A 274 -1.45 8.52 -2.57
C ARG A 274 -2.88 8.42 -2.03
N GLN A 275 -3.46 9.53 -1.56
CA GLN A 275 -4.82 9.54 -1.02
C GLN A 275 -5.87 9.22 -2.09
N SER A 276 -5.78 9.87 -3.24
CA SER A 276 -6.76 9.73 -4.31
C SER A 276 -6.73 8.32 -4.93
N LEU A 277 -5.54 7.73 -5.09
CA LEU A 277 -5.41 6.33 -5.54
C LEU A 277 -5.93 5.34 -4.51
N THR A 278 -5.75 5.60 -3.21
CA THR A 278 -6.32 4.75 -2.15
C THR A 278 -7.85 4.77 -2.20
N ARG A 279 -8.47 5.95 -2.32
CA ARG A 279 -9.94 6.06 -2.43
C ARG A 279 -10.46 5.38 -3.69
N LEU A 280 -9.76 5.53 -4.80
CA LEU A 280 -10.11 4.87 -6.06
C LEU A 280 -9.99 3.35 -5.95
N ALA A 281 -8.89 2.83 -5.39
CA ALA A 281 -8.68 1.40 -5.18
C ALA A 281 -9.75 0.80 -4.26
N ALA A 282 -10.10 1.50 -3.17
CA ALA A 282 -11.17 1.07 -2.27
C ALA A 282 -12.52 1.02 -2.99
N ALA A 283 -12.84 2.05 -3.80
CA ALA A 283 -14.06 2.07 -4.59
C ALA A 283 -14.09 0.96 -5.65
N MET A 284 -12.96 0.70 -6.32
CA MET A 284 -12.82 -0.39 -7.27
C MET A 284 -13.04 -1.74 -6.60
N ALA A 285 -12.50 -1.96 -5.39
CA ALA A 285 -12.72 -3.17 -4.61
C ALA A 285 -14.13 -3.29 -4.00
N GLY A 286 -14.94 -2.22 -4.01
CA GLY A 286 -16.24 -2.17 -3.34
C GLY A 286 -16.15 -1.96 -1.83
N TYR A 287 -15.00 -1.54 -1.31
CA TYR A 287 -14.76 -1.35 0.12
C TYR A 287 -15.16 0.05 0.58
N GLN A 288 -15.65 0.15 1.81
CA GLN A 288 -15.93 1.44 2.42
C GLN A 288 -14.62 2.16 2.75
N THR A 289 -14.48 3.42 2.36
CA THR A 289 -13.34 4.24 2.82
C THR A 289 -13.71 5.00 4.08
N PHE A 290 -12.91 4.86 5.14
CA PHE A 290 -13.00 5.66 6.35
C PHE A 290 -11.75 6.53 6.48
N GLN A 291 -11.94 7.85 6.55
CA GLN A 291 -10.86 8.81 6.78
C GLN A 291 -11.29 9.80 7.86
N PRO A 292 -10.56 9.91 8.99
CA PRO A 292 -10.89 10.83 10.07
C PRO A 292 -10.89 12.30 9.64
N GLU A 293 -11.97 13.03 9.95
CA GLU A 293 -12.07 14.47 9.67
C GLU A 293 -11.55 15.31 10.84
N ILE A 294 -10.29 15.76 10.73
CA ILE A 294 -9.61 16.46 11.81
C ILE A 294 -10.05 17.93 11.88
N SER A 295 -10.95 18.24 12.81
CA SER A 295 -11.33 19.63 13.15
C SER A 295 -10.27 20.31 14.04
N LYS A 296 -10.37 21.63 14.25
CA LYS A 296 -9.43 22.36 15.14
C LYS A 296 -9.39 21.79 16.56
N ASN A 297 -10.55 21.40 17.09
CA ASN A 297 -10.70 20.88 18.45
C ASN A 297 -10.58 19.35 18.55
N TYR A 298 -10.28 18.68 17.44
CA TYR A 298 -10.10 17.23 17.42
C TYR A 298 -8.91 16.82 18.29
N GLY A 299 -9.17 15.97 19.29
CA GLY A 299 -8.18 15.39 20.18
C GLY A 299 -8.34 13.88 20.33
N LYS A 300 -7.80 13.34 21.42
CA LYS A 300 -7.76 11.89 21.67
C LYS A 300 -9.14 11.22 21.82
N ASN A 301 -10.13 11.94 22.34
CA ASN A 301 -11.47 11.36 22.54
C ASN A 301 -12.17 11.16 21.21
N GLU A 302 -12.17 12.18 20.34
CA GLU A 302 -12.74 12.10 18.99
C GLU A 302 -12.04 11.03 18.15
N TRP A 303 -10.71 10.95 18.26
CA TRP A 303 -9.91 9.88 17.65
C TRP A 303 -10.38 8.49 18.06
N ARG A 304 -10.55 8.25 19.36
CA ARG A 304 -10.97 6.94 19.84
C ARG A 304 -12.39 6.60 19.42
N GLU A 305 -13.29 7.58 19.33
CA GLU A 305 -14.63 7.36 18.79
C GLU A 305 -14.59 6.98 17.30
N ASP A 306 -13.76 7.64 16.49
CA ASP A 306 -13.57 7.28 15.08
C ASP A 306 -13.01 5.84 14.93
N VAL A 307 -12.03 5.47 15.76
CA VAL A 307 -11.48 4.10 15.79
C VAL A 307 -12.54 3.08 16.22
N LYS A 308 -13.36 3.40 17.23
CA LYS A 308 -14.48 2.53 17.66
C LYS A 308 -15.48 2.31 16.54
N GLN A 309 -15.85 3.36 15.81
CA GLN A 309 -16.79 3.26 14.68
C GLN A 309 -16.22 2.35 13.58
N CYS A 310 -14.94 2.54 13.23
CA CYS A 310 -14.27 1.71 12.24
C CYS A 310 -14.20 0.23 12.65
N LEU A 311 -13.86 -0.06 13.91
CA LEU A 311 -13.81 -1.43 14.44
C LEU A 311 -15.20 -2.06 14.57
N LYS A 312 -16.24 -1.29 14.93
CA LYS A 312 -17.63 -1.77 14.95
C LYS A 312 -18.13 -2.14 13.55
N ALA A 313 -17.79 -1.35 12.52
CA ALA A 313 -18.12 -1.66 11.13
C ALA A 313 -17.42 -2.93 10.63
N THR A 314 -16.10 -3.03 10.86
CA THR A 314 -15.28 -4.15 10.36
C THR A 314 -15.48 -5.45 11.14
N GLY A 315 -15.50 -5.37 12.47
CA GLY A 315 -15.62 -6.54 13.35
C GLY A 315 -17.06 -6.96 13.63
N GLY A 316 -17.94 -5.99 13.88
CA GLY A 316 -19.34 -6.22 14.23
C GLY A 316 -20.19 -6.54 13.01
N GLN A 317 -20.22 -5.60 12.04
CA GLN A 317 -21.05 -5.72 10.83
C GLN A 317 -20.38 -6.50 9.71
N ALA A 318 -19.08 -6.81 9.84
CA ALA A 318 -18.28 -7.48 8.82
C ALA A 318 -18.19 -6.73 7.48
N VAL A 319 -18.20 -5.39 7.52
CA VAL A 319 -18.04 -4.54 6.33
C VAL A 319 -16.55 -4.35 6.03
N GLU A 320 -16.15 -4.66 4.80
CA GLU A 320 -14.78 -4.44 4.32
C GLU A 320 -14.48 -2.93 4.23
N THR A 321 -13.49 -2.49 5.01
CA THR A 321 -13.21 -1.06 5.21
C THR A 321 -11.72 -0.76 5.03
N VAL A 322 -11.44 0.30 4.28
CA VAL A 322 -10.11 0.91 4.15
C VAL A 322 -10.02 2.12 5.07
N PHE A 323 -9.22 2.00 6.13
CA PHE A 323 -8.88 3.10 7.02
C PHE A 323 -7.69 3.88 6.46
N LEU A 324 -7.94 5.11 5.99
CA LEU A 324 -6.92 5.99 5.40
C LEU A 324 -6.52 7.09 6.40
N ILE A 325 -5.22 7.16 6.73
CA ILE A 325 -4.65 8.21 7.57
C ILE A 325 -3.42 8.84 6.91
N THR A 326 -3.28 10.15 7.08
CA THR A 326 -2.17 10.95 6.53
C THR A 326 -1.31 11.54 7.64
N ASP A 327 -0.07 11.88 7.32
CA ASP A 327 0.85 12.54 8.25
C ASP A 327 0.31 13.86 8.83
N VAL A 328 -0.41 14.64 8.03
CA VAL A 328 -1.04 15.92 8.44
C VAL A 328 -2.18 15.73 9.45
N GLN A 329 -2.85 14.57 9.44
CA GLN A 329 -3.96 14.28 10.35
C GLN A 329 -3.49 13.84 11.75
N ILE A 330 -2.20 13.52 11.91
CA ILE A 330 -1.63 13.04 13.18
C ILE A 330 -1.22 14.25 14.02
N LYS A 331 -2.11 14.67 14.92
CA LYS A 331 -1.86 15.76 15.89
C LYS A 331 -1.05 15.30 17.10
N GLU A 332 -1.31 14.08 17.56
CA GLU A 332 -0.66 13.49 18.73
C GLU A 332 -0.08 12.12 18.35
N GLU A 333 1.10 11.79 18.88
CA GLU A 333 1.74 10.48 18.63
C GLU A 333 0.94 9.32 19.26
N SER A 334 0.04 9.62 20.22
CA SER A 334 -0.90 8.65 20.79
C SER A 334 -1.84 8.04 19.74
N PHE A 335 -2.09 8.74 18.63
CA PHE A 335 -2.91 8.20 17.54
C PHE A 335 -2.18 7.06 16.84
N LEU A 336 -0.86 7.17 16.70
CA LEU A 336 -0.04 6.11 16.10
C LEU A 336 0.16 4.92 17.03
N GLU A 337 0.12 5.11 18.36
CA GLU A 337 0.08 3.99 19.31
C GLU A 337 -1.18 3.13 19.12
N ASP A 338 -2.33 3.78 18.94
CA ASP A 338 -3.60 3.08 18.67
C ASP A 338 -3.55 2.39 17.28
N VAL A 339 -3.01 3.04 16.23
CA VAL A 339 -2.82 2.41 14.90
C VAL A 339 -1.84 1.23 14.95
N ASP A 340 -0.72 1.34 15.69
CA ASP A 340 0.26 0.26 15.87
C ASP A 340 -0.39 -0.97 16.52
N SER A 341 -1.28 -0.74 17.49
CA SER A 341 -2.08 -1.79 18.12
C SER A 341 -3.03 -2.44 17.11
N MET A 342 -3.76 -1.66 16.31
CA MET A 342 -4.65 -2.18 15.25
C MET A 342 -3.87 -3.01 14.21
N LEU A 343 -2.67 -2.58 13.82
CA LEU A 343 -1.82 -3.31 12.86
C LEU A 343 -1.30 -4.64 13.41
N ASN A 344 -1.05 -4.77 14.71
CA ASN A 344 -0.50 -5.98 15.31
C ASN A 344 -1.58 -6.98 15.77
N THR A 345 -2.57 -6.50 16.52
CA THR A 345 -3.57 -7.34 17.18
C THR A 345 -4.96 -7.21 16.59
N GLY A 346 -5.23 -6.16 15.80
CA GLY A 346 -6.57 -5.84 15.31
C GLY A 346 -7.49 -5.25 16.38
N GLU A 347 -6.94 -4.85 17.52
CA GLU A 347 -7.68 -4.18 18.59
C GLU A 347 -6.83 -3.09 19.26
N VAL A 348 -7.49 -2.14 19.90
CA VAL A 348 -6.84 -1.11 20.72
C VAL A 348 -7.11 -1.40 22.20
N PRO A 349 -6.07 -1.53 23.04
CA PRO A 349 -6.24 -1.77 24.46
C PRO A 349 -7.03 -0.65 25.16
N ASN A 350 -7.94 -1.02 26.06
CA ASN A 350 -8.77 -0.09 26.83
C ASN A 350 -9.53 0.93 25.96
N LEU A 351 -9.96 0.50 24.76
CA LEU A 351 -10.78 1.33 23.88
C LEU A 351 -12.24 1.37 24.32
N TYR A 352 -12.82 0.21 24.61
CA TYR A 352 -14.23 0.04 24.96
C TYR A 352 -14.45 0.00 26.47
N THR A 353 -15.51 0.65 26.95
CA THR A 353 -16.02 0.46 28.32
C THR A 353 -16.64 -0.94 28.46
N PRO A 354 -16.87 -1.45 29.69
CA PRO A 354 -17.54 -2.73 29.90
C PRO A 354 -18.91 -2.82 29.20
N GLU A 355 -19.67 -1.72 29.17
CA GLU A 355 -20.97 -1.63 28.51
C GLU A 355 -20.83 -1.70 26.98
N GLU A 356 -19.88 -0.95 26.41
CA GLU A 356 -19.60 -0.99 24.96
C GLU A 356 -19.05 -2.36 24.53
N LYS A 357 -18.29 -3.04 25.38
CA LYS A 357 -17.85 -4.42 25.10
C LYS A 357 -19.02 -5.38 25.00
N ALA A 358 -20.02 -5.24 25.88
CA ALA A 358 -21.23 -6.06 25.81
C ALA A 358 -21.99 -5.82 24.50
N GLU A 359 -22.11 -4.55 24.07
CA GLU A 359 -22.71 -4.18 22.78
C GLU A 359 -21.98 -4.82 21.60
N VAL A 360 -20.64 -4.76 21.58
CA VAL A 360 -19.83 -5.37 20.52
C VAL A 360 -19.97 -6.89 20.49
N ILE A 361 -20.05 -7.54 21.65
CA ILE A 361 -20.28 -8.99 21.77
C ILE A 361 -21.66 -9.35 21.21
N GLU A 362 -22.69 -8.57 21.53
CA GLU A 362 -24.06 -8.77 21.03
C GLU A 362 -24.13 -8.66 19.49
N MET A 363 -23.43 -7.67 18.90
CA MET A 363 -23.34 -7.53 17.43
C MET A 363 -22.82 -8.81 16.76
N VAL A 364 -21.81 -9.44 17.35
CA VAL A 364 -21.15 -10.64 16.81
C VAL A 364 -21.92 -11.92 17.14
N GLN A 365 -22.72 -11.92 18.20
CA GLN A 365 -23.51 -13.08 18.64
C GLN A 365 -24.48 -13.56 17.55
N SER A 366 -25.21 -12.64 16.92
CA SER A 366 -26.12 -12.97 15.79
C SER A 366 -25.40 -13.73 14.66
N ALA A 367 -24.16 -13.33 14.37
CA ALA A 367 -23.36 -13.91 13.32
C ALA A 367 -22.66 -15.22 13.75
N ALA A 368 -22.36 -15.37 15.05
CA ALA A 368 -21.89 -16.62 15.64
C ALA A 368 -22.99 -17.69 15.58
N GLU A 369 -24.23 -17.35 15.91
CA GLU A 369 -25.38 -18.25 15.82
C GLU A 369 -25.65 -18.70 14.37
N ALA A 370 -25.52 -17.77 13.41
CA ALA A 370 -25.64 -18.10 11.98
C ALA A 370 -24.55 -19.07 11.51
N ALA A 371 -23.32 -18.92 11.99
CA ALA A 371 -22.21 -19.82 11.67
C ALA A 371 -22.33 -21.18 12.39
N ALA A 372 -22.86 -21.21 13.61
CA ALA A 372 -23.13 -22.43 14.35
C ALA A 372 -24.19 -23.30 13.64
N LYS A 373 -25.23 -22.67 13.06
CA LYS A 373 -26.22 -23.35 12.21
C LYS A 373 -25.62 -23.98 10.94
N LYS A 374 -24.46 -23.51 10.46
CA LYS A 374 -23.70 -24.09 9.35
C LYS A 374 -22.74 -25.23 9.78
N GLY A 375 -22.82 -25.69 11.03
CA GLY A 375 -22.06 -26.84 11.52
C GLY A 375 -20.71 -26.50 12.17
N ALA A 376 -20.41 -25.22 12.41
CA ALA A 376 -19.22 -24.83 13.16
C ALA A 376 -19.47 -24.97 14.67
N ALA A 377 -18.61 -25.71 15.38
CA ALA A 377 -18.61 -25.74 16.84
C ALA A 377 -18.05 -24.42 17.38
N ILE A 378 -18.93 -23.44 17.62
CA ILE A 378 -18.55 -22.12 18.10
C ILE A 378 -18.78 -22.05 19.60
N ASP A 379 -17.72 -21.76 20.35
CA ASP A 379 -17.84 -21.42 21.76
C ASP A 379 -18.57 -20.06 21.88
N THR A 380 -19.71 -20.06 22.56
CA THR A 380 -20.54 -18.87 22.78
C THR A 380 -20.14 -18.09 24.03
N SER A 381 -18.99 -18.42 24.64
CA SER A 381 -18.46 -17.64 25.76
C SER A 381 -18.19 -16.18 25.34
N PRO A 382 -18.40 -15.19 26.24
CA PRO A 382 -18.12 -13.78 25.93
C PRO A 382 -16.69 -13.54 25.44
N LEU A 383 -15.73 -14.33 25.93
CA LEU A 383 -14.33 -14.25 25.51
C LEU A 383 -14.15 -14.74 24.07
N ALA A 384 -14.78 -15.86 23.70
CA ALA A 384 -14.72 -16.39 22.34
C ALA A 384 -15.43 -15.48 21.33
N LEU A 385 -16.58 -14.90 21.70
CA LEU A 385 -17.30 -13.94 20.86
C LEU A 385 -16.48 -12.66 20.63
N TYR A 386 -15.81 -12.15 21.67
CA TYR A 386 -14.91 -11.01 21.51
C TYR A 386 -13.67 -11.38 20.68
N ALA A 387 -13.10 -12.58 20.82
CA ALA A 387 -12.01 -13.04 19.95
C ALA A 387 -12.46 -13.15 18.48
N MET A 388 -13.70 -13.57 18.24
CA MET A 388 -14.31 -13.58 16.90
C MET A 388 -14.48 -12.17 16.34
N PHE A 389 -14.89 -11.19 17.17
CA PHE A 389 -14.92 -9.77 16.79
C PHE A 389 -13.54 -9.32 16.31
N VAL A 390 -12.48 -9.54 17.12
CA VAL A 390 -11.11 -9.15 16.77
C VAL A 390 -10.63 -9.84 15.50
N SER A 391 -10.94 -11.13 15.33
CA SER A 391 -10.59 -11.87 14.11
C SER A 391 -11.28 -11.31 12.86
N ARG A 392 -12.54 -10.89 12.98
CA ARG A 392 -13.28 -10.24 11.89
C ARG A 392 -12.73 -8.85 11.57
N SER A 393 -12.44 -8.06 12.60
CA SER A 393 -11.79 -6.76 12.45
C SER A 393 -10.50 -6.91 11.65
N ARG A 394 -9.62 -7.86 12.00
CA ARG A 394 -8.37 -8.11 11.27
C ARG A 394 -8.57 -8.53 9.81
N LYS A 395 -9.63 -9.29 9.53
CA LYS A 395 -9.90 -9.79 8.17
C LYS A 395 -10.41 -8.67 7.25
N ASN A 396 -11.31 -7.84 7.76
CA ASN A 396 -12.06 -6.87 6.98
C ASN A 396 -11.48 -5.45 7.02
N LEU A 397 -10.50 -5.20 7.89
CA LEU A 397 -9.84 -3.90 8.03
C LEU A 397 -8.53 -3.87 7.24
N HIS A 398 -8.47 -2.96 6.27
CA HIS A 398 -7.23 -2.56 5.62
C HIS A 398 -6.82 -1.19 6.13
N ILE A 399 -5.55 -1.04 6.51
CA ILE A 399 -5.02 0.23 7.04
C ILE A 399 -4.04 0.75 6.00
N VAL A 400 -4.29 1.95 5.49
CA VAL A 400 -3.46 2.62 4.51
C VAL A 400 -2.94 3.92 5.10
N ILE A 401 -1.62 4.00 5.23
CA ILE A 401 -0.93 5.12 5.87
C ILE A 401 -0.18 5.88 4.79
N ALA A 402 -0.52 7.15 4.59
CA ALA A 402 0.10 8.01 3.59
C ALA A 402 1.06 9.02 4.24
N PHE A 403 2.36 8.69 4.29
CA PHE A 403 3.39 9.53 4.94
C PHE A 403 4.33 10.22 3.96
N SER A 404 4.65 11.48 4.24
CA SER A 404 5.73 12.17 3.54
C SER A 404 7.09 11.72 4.08
N PRO A 405 8.06 11.37 3.21
CA PRO A 405 9.44 11.08 3.63
C PRO A 405 10.22 12.36 3.99
N ILE A 406 9.59 13.54 3.84
CA ILE A 406 10.21 14.84 4.10
C ILE A 406 10.34 15.06 5.60
N GLY A 407 11.56 15.39 6.03
CA GLY A 407 11.87 15.70 7.43
C GLY A 407 12.24 14.47 8.27
N GLU A 408 12.51 14.71 9.55
CA GLU A 408 12.95 13.66 10.49
C GLU A 408 11.79 12.92 11.14
N THR A 409 10.59 13.51 11.17
CA THR A 409 9.38 12.95 11.79
C THR A 409 9.06 11.56 11.26
N PHE A 410 9.17 11.35 9.95
CA PHE A 410 8.95 10.05 9.32
C PHE A 410 9.88 8.97 9.91
N ARG A 411 11.18 9.25 9.96
CA ARG A 411 12.19 8.30 10.49
C ARG A 411 12.00 8.04 11.97
N ASN A 412 11.66 9.06 12.74
CA ASN A 412 11.39 8.93 14.17
C ASN A 412 10.16 8.04 14.43
N ARG A 413 9.07 8.24 13.66
CA ARG A 413 7.87 7.40 13.73
C ARG A 413 8.14 5.95 13.36
N LEU A 414 8.91 5.69 12.29
CA LEU A 414 9.29 4.33 11.92
C LEU A 414 10.11 3.62 13.01
N ARG A 415 10.94 4.36 13.76
CA ARG A 415 11.71 3.82 14.89
C ARG A 415 10.83 3.54 16.11
N GLN A 416 9.88 4.43 16.39
CA GLN A 416 8.97 4.32 17.54
C GLN A 416 7.90 3.24 17.32
N PHE A 417 7.43 3.06 16.08
CA PHE A 417 6.33 2.17 15.72
C PHE A 417 6.79 1.15 14.65
N PRO A 418 7.48 0.06 15.04
CA PRO A 418 7.98 -0.94 14.10
C PRO A 418 6.88 -1.66 13.31
N SER A 419 5.63 -1.66 13.76
CA SER A 419 4.51 -2.27 13.02
C SER A 419 4.27 -1.61 11.67
N LEU A 420 4.60 -0.31 11.54
CA LEU A 420 4.48 0.42 10.28
C LEU A 420 5.31 -0.20 9.16
N ILE A 421 6.45 -0.81 9.50
CA ILE A 421 7.30 -1.54 8.54
C ILE A 421 6.91 -3.02 8.52
N ASN A 422 6.68 -3.61 9.70
CA ASN A 422 6.52 -5.05 9.79
C ASN A 422 5.14 -5.55 9.33
N CYS A 423 4.07 -4.76 9.48
CA CYS A 423 2.70 -5.13 9.12
C CYS A 423 2.28 -4.61 7.75
N CYS A 424 2.84 -3.50 7.29
CA CYS A 424 2.46 -2.88 6.03
C CYS A 424 3.35 -3.30 4.86
N THR A 425 2.77 -3.37 3.66
CA THR A 425 3.51 -3.36 2.40
C THR A 425 3.88 -1.91 2.09
N ILE A 426 5.15 -1.65 1.83
CA ILE A 426 5.65 -0.28 1.59
C ILE A 426 5.66 -0.04 0.09
N ASP A 427 5.02 1.04 -0.34
CA ASP A 427 5.02 1.50 -1.73
C ASP A 427 5.56 2.93 -1.82
N TRP A 428 6.67 3.09 -2.52
CA TRP A 428 7.33 4.38 -2.71
C TRP A 428 6.84 5.09 -3.98
N PHE A 429 6.13 6.18 -3.77
CA PHE A 429 5.71 7.11 -4.81
C PHE A 429 6.89 8.00 -5.20
N MET A 430 7.59 7.58 -6.25
CA MET A 430 8.72 8.30 -6.84
C MET A 430 8.26 9.59 -7.53
N PRO A 431 9.18 10.54 -7.81
CA PRO A 431 8.88 11.70 -8.65
C PRO A 431 8.24 11.29 -9.99
N TRP A 432 7.35 12.14 -10.51
CA TRP A 432 6.68 11.83 -11.77
C TRP A 432 7.68 11.77 -12.94
N PRO A 433 7.61 10.72 -13.78
CA PRO A 433 8.42 10.65 -14.99
C PRO A 433 8.02 11.71 -16.01
N GLU A 434 8.85 11.90 -17.04
CA GLU A 434 8.64 12.96 -18.04
C GLU A 434 7.31 12.81 -18.79
N ASP A 435 6.93 11.58 -19.15
CA ASP A 435 5.68 11.26 -19.83
C ASP A 435 4.45 11.63 -18.96
N ALA A 436 4.53 11.39 -17.64
CA ALA A 436 3.50 11.77 -16.70
C ALA A 436 3.30 13.29 -16.66
N LEU A 437 4.39 14.06 -16.61
CA LEU A 437 4.34 15.53 -16.62
C LEU A 437 3.65 16.04 -17.89
N GLU A 438 4.03 15.50 -19.06
CA GLU A 438 3.45 15.89 -20.34
C GLU A 438 1.94 15.60 -20.41
N ARG A 439 1.51 14.40 -20.01
CA ARG A 439 0.08 14.01 -20.03
C ARG A 439 -0.76 14.87 -19.08
N VAL A 440 -0.25 15.14 -17.89
CA VAL A 440 -0.92 16.02 -16.90
C VAL A 440 -1.05 17.44 -17.44
N ALA A 441 0.02 18.00 -18.01
CA ALA A 441 -0.03 19.33 -18.61
C ALA A 441 -0.99 19.39 -19.80
N ARG A 442 -0.95 18.41 -20.71
CA ARG A 442 -1.82 18.38 -21.90
C ARG A 442 -3.29 18.30 -21.52
N LYS A 443 -3.67 17.38 -20.62
CA LYS A 443 -5.06 17.24 -20.12
C LYS A 443 -5.53 18.50 -19.39
N SER A 444 -4.65 19.15 -18.64
CA SER A 444 -5.00 20.39 -17.95
C SER A 444 -5.27 21.51 -18.96
N LEU A 445 -4.38 21.69 -19.94
CA LEU A 445 -4.47 22.76 -20.95
C LEU A 445 -5.60 22.58 -21.97
N MET A 446 -6.14 21.36 -22.15
CA MET A 446 -7.34 21.13 -22.98
C MET A 446 -8.55 21.96 -22.53
N LYS A 447 -8.60 22.38 -21.27
CA LYS A 447 -9.69 23.23 -20.74
C LYS A 447 -9.65 24.68 -21.26
N ILE A 448 -8.58 25.09 -21.95
CA ILE A 448 -8.37 26.46 -22.41
C ILE A 448 -8.38 26.50 -23.94
N SER A 449 -9.06 27.51 -24.49
CA SER A 449 -9.04 27.82 -25.92
C SER A 449 -7.69 28.46 -26.30
N ILE A 450 -6.70 27.61 -26.58
CA ILE A 450 -5.39 27.96 -27.12
C ILE A 450 -5.18 27.11 -28.37
N GLU A 451 -4.47 27.66 -29.37
CA GLU A 451 -3.99 26.93 -30.54
C GLU A 451 -3.14 25.71 -30.14
N GLU A 452 -3.22 24.64 -30.94
CA GLU A 452 -2.60 23.36 -30.61
C GLU A 452 -1.06 23.44 -30.57
N GLU A 453 -0.44 24.16 -31.50
CA GLU A 453 1.02 24.36 -31.52
C GLU A 453 1.53 25.08 -30.26
N MET A 454 0.80 26.11 -29.81
CA MET A 454 1.13 26.85 -28.59
C MET A 454 0.90 25.99 -27.35
N ARG A 455 -0.09 25.08 -27.38
CA ARG A 455 -0.33 24.13 -26.29
C ARG A 455 0.83 23.15 -26.15
N ASP A 456 1.27 22.53 -27.24
CA ASP A 456 2.37 21.57 -27.21
C ASP A 456 3.69 22.24 -26.78
N SER A 457 3.92 23.48 -27.24
CA SER A 457 5.06 24.30 -26.77
C SER A 457 4.99 24.58 -25.27
N ALA A 458 3.80 24.92 -24.74
CA ALA A 458 3.62 25.16 -23.31
C ALA A 458 3.84 23.88 -22.48
N VAL A 459 3.37 22.72 -22.95
CA VAL A 459 3.61 21.42 -22.31
C VAL A 459 5.11 21.16 -22.19
N HIS A 460 5.87 21.36 -23.27
CA HIS A 460 7.32 21.18 -23.27
C HIS A 460 8.03 22.12 -22.29
N ILE A 461 7.62 23.39 -22.23
CA ILE A 461 8.16 24.37 -21.28
C ILE A 461 7.88 23.96 -19.82
N PHE A 462 6.66 23.51 -19.51
CA PHE A 462 6.33 23.08 -18.16
C PHE A 462 7.16 21.88 -17.73
N LYS A 463 7.34 20.89 -18.62
CA LYS A 463 8.24 19.77 -18.37
C LYS A 463 9.65 20.27 -18.07
N TYR A 464 10.21 21.10 -18.95
CA TYR A 464 11.56 21.63 -18.80
C TYR A 464 11.75 22.38 -17.48
N PHE A 465 10.79 23.22 -17.08
CA PHE A 465 10.86 23.91 -15.79
C PHE A 465 10.85 22.94 -14.61
N HIS A 466 10.02 21.90 -14.64
CA HIS A 466 9.99 20.93 -13.55
C HIS A 466 11.30 20.15 -13.44
N THR A 467 11.79 19.59 -14.56
CA THR A 467 13.02 18.78 -14.58
C THR A 467 14.27 19.60 -14.29
N SER A 468 14.36 20.82 -14.82
CA SER A 468 15.48 21.72 -14.52
C SER A 468 15.51 22.12 -13.04
N ILE A 469 14.37 22.43 -12.42
CA ILE A 469 14.32 22.80 -11.00
C ILE A 469 14.75 21.64 -10.10
N MET A 470 14.46 20.38 -10.45
CA MET A 470 14.97 19.22 -9.70
C MET A 470 16.52 19.21 -9.67
N ASN A 471 17.15 19.35 -10.84
CA ASN A 471 18.60 19.43 -10.96
C ASN A 471 19.21 20.66 -10.25
N LEU A 472 18.53 21.81 -10.32
CA LEU A 472 18.95 23.03 -9.62
C LEU A 472 18.82 22.87 -8.10
N SER A 473 17.77 22.21 -7.61
CA SER A 473 17.55 21.94 -6.19
C SER A 473 18.68 21.11 -5.59
N GLU A 474 19.17 20.11 -6.33
CA GLU A 474 20.35 19.33 -5.90
C GLU A 474 21.62 20.17 -5.86
N LYS A 475 21.88 20.97 -6.92
CA LYS A 475 23.04 21.87 -6.95
C LYS A 475 22.98 22.88 -5.80
N PHE A 476 21.81 23.44 -5.54
CA PHE A 476 21.56 24.36 -4.43
C PHE A 476 21.84 23.71 -3.07
N PHE A 477 21.40 22.46 -2.87
CA PHE A 477 21.71 21.70 -1.67
C PHE A 477 23.21 21.45 -1.51
N ARG A 478 23.90 21.04 -2.58
CA ARG A 478 25.36 20.80 -2.55
C ARG A 478 26.16 22.07 -2.24
N GLN A 479 25.72 23.23 -2.73
CA GLN A 479 26.45 24.49 -2.56
C GLN A 479 26.13 25.22 -1.25
N LEU A 480 24.87 25.21 -0.81
CA LEU A 480 24.40 26.04 0.30
C LEU A 480 23.91 25.24 1.51
N GLY A 481 23.89 23.90 1.42
CA GLY A 481 23.42 23.01 2.49
C GLY A 481 21.93 23.10 2.80
N ARG A 482 21.17 23.88 2.02
CA ARG A 482 19.72 24.11 2.22
C ARG A 482 18.94 23.20 1.30
N LYS A 483 18.10 22.33 1.87
CA LYS A 483 17.30 21.37 1.10
C LYS A 483 15.96 21.99 0.68
N THR A 484 15.71 22.03 -0.61
CA THR A 484 14.42 22.37 -1.22
C THR A 484 13.74 21.11 -1.75
N TYR A 485 12.41 21.08 -1.73
CA TYR A 485 11.62 19.94 -2.19
C TYR A 485 10.79 20.36 -3.40
N VAL A 486 10.99 19.65 -4.51
CA VAL A 486 10.19 19.80 -5.73
C VAL A 486 9.06 18.79 -5.65
N THR A 487 7.81 19.26 -5.75
CA THR A 487 6.63 18.40 -5.56
C THR A 487 5.69 18.46 -6.76
N PRO A 488 4.97 17.38 -7.08
CA PRO A 488 3.88 17.42 -8.05
C PRO A 488 2.83 18.48 -7.74
N THR A 489 2.56 18.80 -6.47
CA THR A 489 1.66 19.90 -6.10
C THR A 489 2.16 21.23 -6.68
N SER A 490 3.44 21.55 -6.53
CA SER A 490 4.04 22.77 -7.10
C SER A 490 3.94 22.81 -8.64
N TYR A 491 4.03 21.64 -9.30
CA TYR A 491 3.82 21.53 -10.75
C TYR A 491 2.37 21.83 -11.15
N LEU A 492 1.40 21.25 -10.43
CA LEU A 492 -0.02 21.51 -10.65
C LEU A 492 -0.39 22.98 -10.37
N GLU A 493 0.22 23.60 -9.36
CA GLU A 493 0.08 25.02 -9.05
C GLU A 493 0.65 25.93 -10.15
N LEU A 494 1.79 25.56 -10.74
CA LEU A 494 2.36 26.26 -11.88
C LEU A 494 1.38 26.26 -13.06
N ILE A 495 0.85 25.07 -13.41
CA ILE A 495 -0.14 24.93 -14.48
C ILE A 495 -1.36 25.77 -14.15
N SER A 496 -1.98 25.58 -12.99
CA SER A 496 -3.17 26.32 -12.55
C SER A 496 -2.97 27.84 -12.57
N SER A 497 -1.80 28.32 -12.14
CA SER A 497 -1.46 29.74 -12.18
C SER A 497 -1.36 30.27 -13.61
N PHE A 498 -0.76 29.51 -14.52
CA PHE A 498 -0.74 29.83 -15.94
C PHE A 498 -2.16 29.88 -16.53
N GLN A 499 -3.01 28.89 -16.21
CA GLN A 499 -4.40 28.84 -16.66
C GLN A 499 -5.19 30.08 -16.22
N ARG A 500 -5.05 30.46 -14.95
CA ARG A 500 -5.70 31.65 -14.39
C ARG A 500 -5.19 32.93 -15.05
N LEU A 501 -3.89 33.03 -15.30
CA LEU A 501 -3.29 34.22 -15.89
C LEU A 501 -3.69 34.40 -17.36
N ILE A 502 -3.65 33.33 -18.16
CA ILE A 502 -4.00 33.40 -19.57
C ILE A 502 -5.49 33.71 -19.76
N THR A 503 -6.36 33.08 -18.97
CA THR A 503 -7.81 33.34 -19.00
C THR A 503 -8.09 34.81 -18.66
N LYS A 504 -7.48 35.32 -17.57
CA LYS A 504 -7.61 36.73 -17.19
C LYS A 504 -7.14 37.68 -18.30
N LYS A 505 -6.01 37.38 -18.95
CA LYS A 505 -5.46 38.22 -20.03
C LYS A 505 -6.28 38.16 -21.32
N GLN A 506 -6.83 37.00 -21.65
CA GLN A 506 -7.75 36.83 -22.77
C GLN A 506 -9.05 37.62 -22.53
N GLU A 507 -9.62 37.56 -21.32
CA GLU A 507 -10.78 38.37 -20.94
C GLU A 507 -10.50 39.87 -20.98
N GLU A 508 -9.36 40.33 -20.45
CA GLU A 508 -8.93 41.73 -20.52
C GLU A 508 -8.83 42.22 -21.97
N THR A 509 -8.20 41.42 -22.84
CA THR A 509 -8.03 41.72 -24.26
C THR A 509 -9.36 41.71 -25.01
N MET A 510 -10.22 40.73 -24.76
CA MET A 510 -11.57 40.66 -25.35
C MET A 510 -12.42 41.87 -24.93
N ARG A 511 -12.41 42.25 -23.65
CA ARG A 511 -13.11 43.45 -23.17
C ARG A 511 -12.56 44.74 -23.78
N ALA A 512 -11.25 44.82 -24.00
CA ALA A 512 -10.63 45.96 -24.67
C ALA A 512 -11.03 46.02 -26.17
N LYS A 513 -11.05 44.87 -26.84
CA LYS A 513 -11.48 44.74 -28.24
C LYS A 513 -12.95 45.11 -28.41
N MET A 514 -13.85 44.56 -27.57
CA MET A 514 -15.27 44.92 -27.58
C MET A 514 -15.47 46.43 -27.39
N ARG A 515 -14.79 47.05 -26.41
CA ARG A 515 -14.87 48.51 -26.22
C ARG A 515 -14.44 49.29 -27.46
N ARG A 516 -13.39 48.86 -28.15
CA ARG A 516 -12.94 49.48 -29.40
C ARG A 516 -13.97 49.29 -30.52
N ASP A 517 -14.52 48.09 -30.66
CA ASP A 517 -15.50 47.79 -31.72
C ASP A 517 -16.84 48.52 -31.52
N TYR A 518 -17.24 48.79 -30.26
CA TYR A 518 -18.39 49.65 -29.94
C TYR A 518 -18.15 51.11 -30.32
N VAL A 519 -16.92 51.62 -30.15
CA VAL A 519 -16.56 53.00 -30.51
C VAL A 519 -16.43 53.19 -32.03
N VAL A 520 -16.13 52.14 -32.79
CA VAL A 520 -16.00 52.19 -34.26
C VAL A 520 -17.35 52.01 -34.99
N LYS A 521 -18.37 51.46 -34.32
CA LYS A 521 -19.73 51.28 -34.86
C LYS A 521 -20.71 52.40 -34.51
N ALA A 522 -20.35 53.29 -33.59
CA ALA A 522 -21.04 54.55 -33.31
C ALA A 522 -20.40 55.67 -34.13
#